data_AF-A0A511MY27-F1
#
_entry.id   AF-A0A511MY27-F1
#
_cell.length_a   1.000
_cell.length_b   1.000
_cell.length_c   1.000
_cell.angle_alpha   90.00
_cell.angle_beta   90.00
_cell.angle_gamma   90.00
#
_symmetry.space_group_name_H-M   'P 1'
#
loop_
_entity.id
_entity.type
_entity.pdbx_description
1 polymer ?
#
loop_
_entity_poly.entity_id
_entity_poly.type
_entity_poly.pdbx_seq_one_letter_code
_entity_poly.pdbx_strand_id
1 'polypeptide(L)'
;MGGNALKNHPTRRYHTKEYLELYREVEPVLQDIVQGRVALVPFYSSKETHGDMDIVVESDHLPHNWTSAVMERFSSRDSYNNGDTFTFEFKDLQIDLIKATSEEFEHTLNYLSFNDLGNLIGKLAHHLGFMLGHRGLQYKVMEGNNTVRVLKLTSDYLKGLEFLGYDPERFRKGFDTLGEVYGYVCSTPFFYPGCYLMENQNSKNRQRDRKRPTYQGFLEFLEKEGSFERIPRPVSSREEQLQRAIETFPGFEEALQDTFRFLEIKRAAHQKFNGNMVRDWTGVEGQQLGEVMMELRHTREPFEQWILDTSIETIQQEVLTVVKRLGFVKMQ
;
A
#
# COMPACT_ATOMS: atom_id res chain seq x y z
N MET A 1 10.31 7.11 1.79
CA MET A 1 11.39 7.36 0.81
C MET A 1 11.30 8.81 0.39
N GLY A 2 12.23 9.60 0.88
CA GLY A 2 12.25 11.05 0.88
C GLY A 2 13.36 11.44 1.83
N GLY A 3 14.57 11.53 1.29
CA GLY A 3 15.89 11.57 1.95
C GLY A 3 16.13 12.66 3.00
N ASN A 4 15.26 12.75 4.01
CA ASN A 4 15.34 13.60 5.18
C ASN A 4 14.96 12.81 6.45
N ALA A 5 15.13 11.48 6.43
CA ALA A 5 14.80 10.65 7.58
C ALA A 5 15.78 10.93 8.74
N LEU A 6 17.06 11.16 8.40
CA LEU A 6 18.15 11.41 9.33
C LEU A 6 18.32 12.92 9.55
N LYS A 7 17.46 13.50 10.40
CA LYS A 7 17.45 14.96 10.62
C LYS A 7 18.63 15.46 11.46
N ASN A 8 19.29 14.57 12.20
CA ASN A 8 20.32 14.93 13.18
C ASN A 8 21.74 14.85 12.60
N HIS A 9 21.91 14.22 11.43
CA HIS A 9 23.20 14.05 10.79
C HIS A 9 23.13 14.49 9.32
N PRO A 10 24.04 15.38 8.86
CA PRO A 10 24.05 15.83 7.49
C PRO A 10 24.41 14.66 6.57
N THR A 11 23.53 14.38 5.61
CA THR A 11 23.82 13.51 4.46
C THR A 11 24.12 14.36 3.23
N ARG A 12 24.80 13.79 2.24
CA ARG A 12 25.10 14.43 0.96
C ARG A 12 24.64 13.57 -0.20
N ARG A 13 24.49 14.22 -1.37
CA ARG A 13 24.25 13.52 -2.62
C ARG A 13 25.54 12.87 -3.13
N TYR A 14 25.41 11.69 -3.72
CA TYR A 14 26.49 10.91 -4.31
C TYR A 14 26.41 10.97 -5.82
N HIS A 15 27.56 11.02 -6.50
CA HIS A 15 27.62 10.78 -7.95
C HIS A 15 27.44 9.29 -8.24
N THR A 16 26.85 8.93 -9.38
CA THR A 16 26.52 7.52 -9.68
C THR A 16 27.68 6.54 -9.61
N LYS A 17 28.88 6.95 -10.03
CA LYS A 17 30.07 6.10 -9.90
C LYS A 17 30.40 5.79 -8.44
N GLU A 18 30.43 6.82 -7.60
CA GLU A 18 30.68 6.73 -6.17
C GLU A 18 29.58 5.93 -5.45
N TYR A 19 28.32 6.13 -5.86
CA TYR A 19 27.16 5.41 -5.34
C TYR A 19 27.26 3.90 -5.58
N LEU A 20 27.63 3.50 -6.79
CA LEU A 20 27.80 2.08 -7.14
C LEU A 20 29.04 1.45 -6.47
N GLU A 21 30.11 2.23 -6.28
CA GLU A 21 31.28 1.80 -5.50
C GLU A 21 30.89 1.56 -4.03
N LEU A 22 30.10 2.46 -3.45
CA LEU A 22 29.58 2.29 -2.09
C LEU A 22 28.65 1.07 -1.97
N TYR A 23 27.79 0.81 -2.95
CA TYR A 23 26.91 -0.37 -2.93
C TYR A 23 27.72 -1.68 -2.90
N ARG A 24 28.84 -1.76 -3.64
CA ARG A 24 29.74 -2.94 -3.62
C ARG A 24 30.37 -3.20 -2.25
N GLU A 25 30.47 -2.18 -1.40
CA GLU A 25 30.92 -2.31 -0.01
C GLU A 25 29.75 -2.69 0.92
N VAL A 26 28.56 -2.14 0.67
CA VAL A 26 27.37 -2.34 1.51
C VAL A 26 26.75 -3.73 1.31
N GLU A 27 26.59 -4.18 0.08
CA GLU A 27 25.85 -5.40 -0.27
C GLU A 27 26.39 -6.65 0.43
N PRO A 28 27.72 -6.95 0.45
CA PRO A 28 28.21 -8.16 1.10
C PRO A 28 27.96 -8.17 2.63
N VAL A 29 28.03 -7.01 3.27
CA VAL A 29 27.78 -6.87 4.71
C VAL A 29 26.29 -7.09 5.01
N LEU A 30 25.39 -6.54 4.18
CA LEU A 30 23.95 -6.79 4.30
C LEU A 30 23.60 -8.25 4.00
N GLN A 31 24.23 -8.86 3.00
CA GLN A 31 23.99 -10.25 2.63
C GLN A 31 24.29 -11.22 3.78
N ASP A 32 25.35 -10.95 4.55
CA ASP A 32 25.71 -11.70 5.78
C ASP A 32 24.66 -11.55 6.89
N ILE A 33 24.05 -10.36 7.02
CA ILE A 33 23.04 -10.07 8.06
C ILE A 33 21.67 -10.63 7.68
N VAL A 34 21.23 -10.43 6.43
CA VAL A 34 19.85 -10.65 5.99
C VAL A 34 19.53 -12.14 5.81
N GLN A 35 20.53 -12.96 5.45
CA GLN A 35 20.35 -14.40 5.17
C GLN A 35 19.26 -14.70 4.13
N GLY A 36 19.03 -13.75 3.22
CA GLY A 36 18.01 -13.79 2.17
C GLY A 36 18.40 -12.89 1.00
N ARG A 37 17.47 -12.52 0.13
CA ARG A 37 17.80 -11.62 -0.99
C ARG A 37 18.08 -10.18 -0.52
N VAL A 38 19.07 -9.56 -1.15
CA VAL A 38 19.41 -8.15 -1.03
C VAL A 38 19.54 -7.59 -2.44
N ALA A 39 18.86 -6.50 -2.74
CA ALA A 39 18.90 -5.91 -4.08
C ALA A 39 18.83 -4.39 -4.03
N LEU A 40 19.76 -3.73 -4.72
CA LEU A 40 19.70 -2.31 -5.03
C LEU A 40 18.48 -2.00 -5.91
N VAL A 41 17.71 -0.98 -5.57
CA VAL A 41 16.59 -0.53 -6.41
C VAL A 41 17.11 0.03 -7.75
N PRO A 42 16.66 -0.52 -8.90
CA PRO A 42 17.06 -0.04 -10.21
C PRO A 42 16.71 1.43 -10.46
N PHE A 43 17.54 2.12 -11.23
CA PHE A 43 17.34 3.51 -11.65
C PHE A 43 17.70 3.68 -13.13
N TYR A 44 17.31 4.80 -13.74
CA TYR A 44 17.59 5.05 -15.16
C TYR A 44 19.08 5.35 -15.40
N SER A 45 19.63 4.86 -16.51
CA SER A 45 21.08 4.80 -16.76
C SER A 45 21.79 6.16 -16.67
N SER A 46 21.16 7.22 -17.15
CA SER A 46 21.72 8.58 -17.20
C SER A 46 21.58 9.35 -15.88
N LYS A 47 21.13 8.73 -14.79
CA LYS A 47 21.02 9.40 -13.49
C LYS A 47 22.42 9.76 -13.01
N GLU A 48 22.66 11.05 -12.75
CA GLU A 48 24.00 11.53 -12.38
C GLU A 48 24.24 11.52 -10.87
N THR A 49 23.18 11.75 -10.07
CA THR A 49 23.30 11.86 -8.61
C THR A 49 22.16 11.17 -7.85
N HIS A 50 22.47 10.71 -6.64
CA HIS A 50 21.57 10.01 -5.73
C HIS A 50 21.57 10.70 -4.37
N GLY A 51 20.40 10.85 -3.74
CA GLY A 51 20.31 11.43 -2.38
C GLY A 51 20.29 10.38 -1.28
N ASP A 52 19.89 9.17 -1.63
CA ASP A 52 19.66 8.01 -0.79
C ASP A 52 19.98 6.73 -1.58
N MET A 53 20.20 5.64 -0.86
CA MET A 53 20.38 4.29 -1.38
C MET A 53 19.25 3.39 -0.91
N ASP A 54 18.25 3.18 -1.77
CA ASP A 54 17.15 2.26 -1.50
C ASP A 54 17.59 0.81 -1.83
N ILE A 55 17.52 -0.06 -0.84
CA ILE A 55 17.85 -1.50 -0.96
C ILE A 55 16.66 -2.30 -0.46
N VAL A 56 16.16 -3.23 -1.28
CA VAL A 56 15.15 -4.19 -0.86
C VAL A 56 15.83 -5.37 -0.19
N VAL A 57 15.36 -5.74 1.00
CA VAL A 57 15.87 -6.87 1.79
C VAL A 57 14.74 -7.85 2.09
N GLU A 58 15.00 -9.14 1.92
CA GLU A 58 14.04 -10.19 2.23
C GLU A 58 13.86 -10.31 3.75
N SER A 59 12.61 -10.25 4.22
CA SER A 59 12.33 -10.11 5.66
C SER A 59 11.98 -11.40 6.38
N ASP A 60 11.73 -12.49 5.67
CA ASP A 60 11.17 -13.73 6.24
C ASP A 60 12.10 -14.40 7.26
N HIS A 61 13.41 -14.17 7.12
CA HIS A 61 14.44 -14.80 7.94
C HIS A 61 15.36 -13.80 8.63
N LEU A 62 14.95 -12.52 8.74
CA LEU A 62 15.74 -11.51 9.42
C LEU A 62 15.99 -11.89 10.89
N PRO A 63 17.26 -11.94 11.35
CA PRO A 63 17.58 -12.20 12.75
C PRO A 63 16.96 -11.14 13.68
N HIS A 64 16.55 -11.48 14.90
CA HIS A 64 15.91 -10.52 15.81
C HIS A 64 16.75 -9.24 16.06
N ASN A 65 18.07 -9.37 16.07
CA ASN A 65 19.03 -8.29 16.29
C ASN A 65 19.58 -7.64 15.00
N TRP A 66 18.96 -7.88 13.84
CA TRP A 66 19.50 -7.44 12.54
C TRP A 66 19.77 -5.93 12.47
N THR A 67 18.90 -5.09 13.04
CA THR A 67 19.09 -3.63 13.04
C THR A 67 20.31 -3.21 13.86
N SER A 68 20.51 -3.82 15.04
CA SER A 68 21.72 -3.60 15.85
C SER A 68 22.97 -4.08 15.12
N ALA A 69 22.91 -5.22 14.44
CA ALA A 69 24.01 -5.72 13.62
C ALA A 69 24.36 -4.76 12.48
N VAL A 70 23.36 -4.18 11.79
CA VAL A 70 23.58 -3.13 10.78
C VAL A 70 24.29 -1.93 11.41
N MET A 71 23.77 -1.40 12.52
CA MET A 71 24.38 -0.24 13.18
C MET A 71 25.83 -0.48 13.59
N GLU A 72 26.15 -1.65 14.15
CA GLU A 72 27.50 -2.03 14.56
C GLU A 72 28.44 -2.21 13.35
N ARG A 73 28.03 -3.02 12.36
CA ARG A 73 28.85 -3.39 11.21
C ARG A 73 29.19 -2.19 10.33
N PHE A 74 28.26 -1.24 10.20
CA PHE A 74 28.47 0.00 9.46
C PHE A 74 28.99 1.15 10.32
N SER A 75 29.12 0.95 11.64
CA SER A 75 29.45 2.02 12.59
C SER A 75 28.58 3.27 12.37
N SER A 76 27.29 3.04 12.10
CA SER A 76 26.34 4.08 11.72
C SER A 76 26.12 5.05 12.88
N ARG A 77 26.04 6.34 12.56
CA ARG A 77 25.85 7.41 13.56
C ARG A 77 24.39 7.70 13.86
N ASP A 78 23.49 7.37 12.95
CA ASP A 78 22.06 7.66 13.07
C ASP A 78 21.22 6.60 12.38
N SER A 79 20.02 6.36 12.90
CA SER A 79 19.04 5.49 12.25
C SER A 79 17.61 5.88 12.60
N TYR A 80 16.70 5.46 11.73
CA TYR A 80 15.29 5.67 11.88
C TYR A 80 14.53 4.46 11.36
N ASN A 81 13.58 3.95 12.14
CA ASN A 81 12.74 2.83 11.76
C ASN A 81 11.29 3.30 11.56
N ASN A 82 10.73 3.00 10.40
CA ASN A 82 9.37 3.38 10.03
C ASN A 82 8.63 2.20 9.39
N GLY A 83 8.18 1.27 10.23
CA GLY A 83 7.38 0.13 9.80
C GLY A 83 8.18 -0.78 8.88
N ASP A 84 7.95 -0.66 7.57
CA ASP A 84 8.55 -1.51 6.54
C ASP A 84 9.94 -1.03 6.08
N THR A 85 10.39 0.15 6.51
CA THR A 85 11.71 0.70 6.14
C THR A 85 12.58 0.97 7.37
N PHE A 86 13.82 0.49 7.35
CA PHE A 86 14.87 0.87 8.29
C PHE A 86 15.91 1.71 7.56
N THR A 87 16.09 2.94 8.01
CA THR A 87 17.01 3.90 7.44
C THR A 87 18.22 4.06 8.36
N PHE A 88 19.42 4.09 7.81
CA PHE A 88 20.64 4.38 8.56
C PHE A 88 21.62 5.23 7.75
N GLU A 89 22.57 5.85 8.45
CA GLU A 89 23.65 6.61 7.84
C GLU A 89 24.86 5.72 7.55
N PHE A 90 25.46 5.87 6.38
CA PHE A 90 26.79 5.32 6.12
C PHE A 90 27.57 6.21 5.16
N LYS A 91 28.76 6.66 5.58
CA LYS A 91 29.65 7.54 4.82
C LYS A 91 28.97 8.81 4.30
N ASP A 92 28.16 9.44 5.13
CA ASP A 92 27.36 10.64 4.81
C ASP A 92 26.28 10.38 3.74
N LEU A 93 25.91 9.13 3.45
CA LEU A 93 24.75 8.77 2.62
C LEU A 93 23.64 8.14 3.49
N GLN A 94 22.39 8.45 3.16
CA GLN A 94 21.24 7.76 3.72
C GLN A 94 21.03 6.42 2.99
N ILE A 95 21.01 5.31 3.71
CA ILE A 95 20.67 3.98 3.18
C ILE A 95 19.31 3.55 3.75
N ASP A 96 18.36 3.28 2.86
CA ASP A 96 17.00 2.85 3.20
C ASP A 96 16.88 1.34 2.91
N LEU A 97 16.81 0.53 3.96
CA LEU A 97 16.52 -0.91 3.88
C LEU A 97 15.02 -1.14 3.91
N ILE A 98 14.47 -1.57 2.78
CA ILE A 98 13.04 -1.76 2.56
C ILE A 98 12.74 -3.25 2.66
N LYS A 99 11.98 -3.62 3.69
CA LYS A 99 11.63 -5.01 3.96
C LYS A 99 10.54 -5.47 3.01
N ALA A 100 10.74 -6.64 2.42
CA ALA A 100 9.74 -7.35 1.66
C ALA A 100 9.77 -8.84 2.01
N THR A 101 8.62 -9.50 2.08
CA THR A 101 8.58 -10.96 2.19
C THR A 101 9.12 -11.60 0.92
N SER A 102 9.45 -12.90 0.97
CA SER A 102 9.92 -13.62 -0.21
C SER A 102 8.90 -13.59 -1.37
N GLU A 103 7.61 -13.62 -1.04
CA GLU A 103 6.52 -13.48 -2.02
C GLU A 103 6.48 -12.07 -2.67
N GLU A 104 6.80 -11.02 -1.91
CA GLU A 104 6.63 -9.62 -2.34
C GLU A 104 7.93 -8.98 -2.84
N PHE A 105 9.07 -9.66 -2.73
CA PHE A 105 10.39 -9.12 -3.01
C PHE A 105 10.53 -8.55 -4.43
N GLU A 106 10.24 -9.36 -5.45
CA GLU A 106 10.35 -8.94 -6.86
C GLU A 106 9.37 -7.82 -7.19
N HIS A 107 8.17 -7.87 -6.60
CA HIS A 107 7.17 -6.81 -6.79
C HIS A 107 7.63 -5.49 -6.19
N THR A 108 8.14 -5.54 -4.96
CA THR A 108 8.62 -4.37 -4.22
C THR A 108 9.79 -3.75 -4.96
N LEU A 109 10.76 -4.55 -5.39
CA LEU A 109 11.91 -4.10 -6.17
C LEU A 109 11.45 -3.37 -7.43
N ASN A 110 10.60 -4.00 -8.24
CA ASN A 110 10.13 -3.43 -9.50
C ASN A 110 9.22 -2.21 -9.32
N TYR A 111 8.39 -2.17 -8.28
CA TYR A 111 7.54 -1.02 -7.97
C TYR A 111 8.37 0.23 -7.60
N LEU A 112 9.51 0.03 -6.93
CA LEU A 112 10.41 1.10 -6.51
C LEU A 112 11.41 1.50 -7.61
N SER A 113 11.60 0.65 -8.63
CA SER A 113 12.49 0.92 -9.76
C SER A 113 12.15 2.21 -10.49
N PHE A 114 13.20 2.83 -11.04
CA PHE A 114 13.10 3.97 -11.96
C PHE A 114 12.41 5.20 -11.34
N ASN A 115 12.82 5.52 -10.11
CA ASN A 115 12.35 6.65 -9.30
C ASN A 115 10.85 6.55 -8.93
N ASP A 116 9.99 7.39 -9.54
CA ASP A 116 8.57 7.47 -9.18
C ASP A 116 7.69 6.67 -10.15
N LEU A 117 8.27 5.84 -11.02
CA LEU A 117 7.52 5.13 -12.06
C LEU A 117 6.35 4.32 -11.49
N GLY A 118 6.59 3.48 -10.49
CA GLY A 118 5.52 2.71 -9.84
C GLY A 118 4.44 3.59 -9.21
N ASN A 119 4.80 4.75 -8.66
CA ASN A 119 3.83 5.70 -8.11
C ASN A 119 3.00 6.38 -9.22
N LEU A 120 3.61 6.74 -10.36
CA LEU A 120 2.91 7.30 -11.52
C LEU A 120 1.94 6.28 -12.12
N ILE A 121 2.38 5.04 -12.32
CA ILE A 121 1.50 3.94 -12.77
C ILE A 121 0.39 3.71 -11.73
N GLY A 122 0.69 3.80 -10.44
CA GLY A 122 -0.30 3.65 -9.38
C GLY A 122 -1.40 4.72 -9.38
N LYS A 123 -1.13 5.94 -9.85
CA LYS A 123 -2.18 6.96 -10.05
C LYS A 123 -3.13 6.57 -11.17
N LEU A 124 -2.60 6.03 -12.26
CA LEU A 124 -3.41 5.51 -13.35
C LEU A 124 -4.23 4.29 -12.90
N ALA A 125 -3.61 3.34 -12.20
CA ALA A 125 -4.32 2.19 -11.64
C ALA A 125 -5.49 2.63 -10.75
N HIS A 126 -5.30 3.66 -9.92
CA HIS A 126 -6.38 4.24 -9.11
C HIS A 126 -7.50 4.88 -9.92
N HIS A 127 -7.17 5.54 -11.04
CA HIS A 127 -8.17 6.02 -11.97
C HIS A 127 -9.03 4.86 -12.51
N LEU A 128 -8.39 3.75 -12.88
CA LEU A 128 -9.02 2.52 -13.37
C LEU A 128 -9.74 1.68 -12.29
N GLY A 129 -9.67 2.07 -11.01
CA GLY A 129 -10.37 1.41 -9.91
C GLY A 129 -9.51 0.42 -9.10
N PHE A 130 -8.21 0.35 -9.36
CA PHE A 130 -7.26 -0.54 -8.69
C PHE A 130 -6.30 0.22 -7.78
N MET A 131 -5.44 -0.52 -7.09
CA MET A 131 -4.31 0.02 -6.35
C MET A 131 -3.05 -0.73 -6.74
N LEU A 132 -2.06 0.00 -7.22
CA LEU A 132 -0.71 -0.52 -7.34
C LEU A 132 0.13 0.08 -6.22
N GLY A 133 0.73 -0.79 -5.41
CA GLY A 133 1.68 -0.42 -4.35
C GLY A 133 2.81 -1.44 -4.29
N HIS A 134 3.60 -1.44 -3.21
CA HIS A 134 4.69 -2.41 -3.02
C HIS A 134 4.19 -3.84 -2.73
N ARG A 135 2.90 -4.06 -2.43
CA ARG A 135 2.31 -5.37 -2.10
C ARG A 135 1.50 -6.02 -3.23
N GLY A 136 1.71 -5.61 -4.48
CA GLY A 136 0.92 -6.11 -5.60
C GLY A 136 -0.02 -5.09 -6.23
N LEU A 137 -0.70 -5.56 -7.28
CA LEU A 137 -1.91 -4.94 -7.81
C LEU A 137 -3.12 -5.46 -7.03
N GLN A 138 -3.97 -4.56 -6.55
CA GLN A 138 -5.06 -4.87 -5.62
C GLN A 138 -6.35 -4.15 -6.00
N TYR A 139 -7.48 -4.66 -5.53
CA TYR A 139 -8.79 -4.05 -5.66
C TYR A 139 -9.42 -3.80 -4.29
N LYS A 140 -10.01 -2.62 -4.10
CA LYS A 140 -10.70 -2.25 -2.86
C LYS A 140 -12.19 -2.49 -3.00
N VAL A 141 -12.72 -3.42 -2.21
CA VAL A 141 -14.16 -3.54 -2.01
C VAL A 141 -14.58 -2.49 -0.99
N MET A 142 -15.46 -1.58 -1.40
CA MET A 142 -15.88 -0.43 -0.60
C MET A 142 -17.38 -0.54 -0.25
N GLU A 143 -17.72 -0.08 0.95
CA GLU A 143 -19.10 0.15 1.38
C GLU A 143 -19.24 1.63 1.79
N GLY A 144 -19.85 2.42 0.92
CA GLY A 144 -19.81 3.88 1.04
C GLY A 144 -18.36 4.37 1.01
N ASN A 145 -17.94 5.05 2.08
CA ASN A 145 -16.57 5.56 2.22
C ASN A 145 -15.61 4.61 2.95
N ASN A 146 -16.09 3.44 3.39
CA ASN A 146 -15.30 2.49 4.17
C ASN A 146 -14.74 1.37 3.30
N THR A 147 -13.46 1.05 3.47
CA THR A 147 -12.86 -0.15 2.86
C THR A 147 -13.28 -1.38 3.65
N VAL A 148 -13.92 -2.31 2.98
CA VAL A 148 -14.39 -3.58 3.56
C VAL A 148 -13.29 -4.62 3.51
N ARG A 149 -12.71 -4.80 2.32
CA ARG A 149 -11.62 -5.74 2.07
C ARG A 149 -10.74 -5.23 0.93
N VAL A 150 -9.46 -5.53 1.01
CA VAL A 150 -8.50 -5.34 -0.08
C VAL A 150 -8.19 -6.72 -0.64
N LEU A 151 -8.50 -6.92 -1.91
CA LEU A 151 -8.26 -8.17 -2.63
C LEU A 151 -6.99 -8.03 -3.46
N LYS A 152 -6.03 -8.94 -3.29
CA LYS A 152 -4.80 -8.99 -4.11
C LYS A 152 -5.14 -9.66 -5.44
N LEU A 153 -4.87 -9.00 -6.57
CA LEU A 153 -5.03 -9.57 -7.91
C LEU A 153 -3.77 -10.33 -8.30
N THR A 154 -2.61 -9.74 -8.05
CA THR A 154 -1.31 -10.37 -8.30
C THR A 154 -0.18 -9.70 -7.51
N SER A 155 0.82 -10.49 -7.12
CA SER A 155 2.15 -10.05 -6.67
C SER A 155 3.20 -10.13 -7.79
N ASP A 156 2.83 -10.51 -9.01
CA ASP A 156 3.70 -10.39 -10.16
C ASP A 156 3.55 -8.98 -10.76
N TYR A 157 4.57 -8.14 -10.55
CA TYR A 157 4.57 -6.75 -11.03
C TYR A 157 4.37 -6.66 -12.54
N LEU A 158 4.97 -7.57 -13.30
CA LEU A 158 4.95 -7.55 -14.76
C LEU A 158 3.59 -7.99 -15.30
N LYS A 159 2.96 -8.98 -14.66
CA LYS A 159 1.55 -9.31 -14.92
C LYS A 159 0.62 -8.14 -14.59
N GLY A 160 0.93 -7.40 -13.52
CA GLY A 160 0.22 -6.16 -13.17
C GLY A 160 0.37 -5.06 -14.25
N LEU A 161 1.58 -4.85 -14.77
CA LEU A 161 1.85 -3.92 -15.87
C LEU A 161 1.08 -4.30 -17.13
N GLU A 162 1.15 -5.58 -17.53
CA GLU A 162 0.45 -6.10 -18.71
C GLU A 162 -1.06 -5.87 -18.62
N PHE A 163 -1.67 -6.19 -17.46
CA PHE A 163 -3.08 -5.95 -17.24
C PHE A 163 -3.48 -4.46 -17.36
N LEU A 164 -2.61 -3.58 -16.84
CA LEU A 164 -2.73 -2.12 -16.96
C LEU A 164 -2.37 -1.58 -18.35
N GLY A 165 -2.12 -2.46 -19.34
CA GLY A 165 -1.89 -2.10 -20.74
C GLY A 165 -0.48 -1.61 -21.04
N TYR A 166 0.48 -1.84 -20.14
CA TYR A 166 1.89 -1.54 -20.38
C TYR A 166 2.62 -2.75 -20.96
N ASP A 167 3.70 -2.49 -21.72
CA ASP A 167 4.59 -3.53 -22.26
C ASP A 167 5.62 -3.96 -21.18
N PRO A 168 5.56 -5.20 -20.66
CA PRO A 168 6.52 -5.67 -19.65
C PRO A 168 7.95 -5.83 -20.20
N GLU A 169 8.12 -6.15 -21.49
CA GLU A 169 9.43 -6.28 -22.11
C GLU A 169 10.14 -4.94 -22.19
N ARG A 170 9.39 -3.87 -22.50
CA ARG A 170 9.93 -2.51 -22.47
C ARG A 170 10.43 -2.12 -21.07
N PHE A 171 9.72 -2.52 -20.01
CA PHE A 171 10.14 -2.30 -18.62
C PHE A 171 11.40 -3.09 -18.28
N ARG A 172 11.47 -4.39 -18.65
CA ARG A 172 12.64 -5.26 -18.39
C ARG A 172 13.94 -4.71 -18.99
N LYS A 173 13.86 -4.02 -20.13
CA LYS A 173 15.02 -3.37 -20.78
C LYS A 173 15.58 -2.20 -19.97
N GLY A 174 14.84 -1.67 -18.99
CA GLY A 174 15.21 -0.48 -18.25
C GLY A 174 15.05 0.80 -19.08
N PHE A 175 15.48 1.92 -18.51
CA PHE A 175 15.33 3.23 -19.12
C PHE A 175 16.66 3.98 -19.06
N ASP A 176 17.00 4.70 -20.13
CA ASP A 176 18.22 5.49 -20.13
C ASP A 176 17.99 6.85 -19.48
N THR A 177 16.85 7.48 -19.74
CA THR A 177 16.56 8.83 -19.25
C THR A 177 15.22 8.90 -18.53
N LEU A 178 15.05 9.95 -17.73
CA LEU A 178 13.77 10.24 -17.10
C LEU A 178 12.65 10.52 -18.12
N GLY A 179 12.99 11.04 -19.30
CA GLY A 179 12.04 11.23 -20.40
C GLY A 179 11.49 9.91 -20.94
N GLU A 180 12.32 8.85 -21.00
CA GLU A 180 11.82 7.52 -21.38
C GLU A 180 10.88 6.92 -20.33
N VAL A 181 11.16 7.16 -19.04
CA VAL A 181 10.27 6.77 -17.94
C VAL A 181 8.90 7.46 -18.11
N TYR A 182 8.89 8.76 -18.42
CA TYR A 182 7.65 9.50 -18.69
C TYR A 182 6.91 9.00 -19.92
N GLY A 183 7.63 8.73 -21.01
CA GLY A 183 7.07 8.13 -22.21
C GLY A 183 6.43 6.77 -21.94
N TYR A 184 7.06 5.95 -21.10
CA TYR A 184 6.50 4.66 -20.68
C TYR A 184 5.20 4.82 -19.89
N VAL A 185 5.12 5.77 -18.95
CA VAL A 185 3.87 6.05 -18.20
C VAL A 185 2.72 6.39 -19.15
N CYS A 186 3.01 7.06 -20.26
CA CYS A 186 2.02 7.47 -21.25
C CYS A 186 1.69 6.40 -22.30
N SER A 187 2.41 5.28 -22.36
CA SER A 187 2.32 4.32 -23.46
C SER A 187 1.13 3.36 -23.38
N THR A 188 0.43 3.33 -22.25
CA THR A 188 -0.74 2.47 -22.04
C THR A 188 -1.96 2.98 -22.84
N PRO A 189 -2.77 2.08 -23.43
CA PRO A 189 -4.01 2.45 -24.10
C PRO A 189 -5.04 3.07 -23.13
N PHE A 190 -4.86 2.94 -21.82
CA PHE A 190 -5.75 3.51 -20.81
C PHE A 190 -5.29 4.88 -20.31
N PHE A 191 -4.29 5.49 -20.95
CA PHE A 191 -3.67 6.71 -20.46
C PHE A 191 -4.70 7.83 -20.30
N TYR A 192 -4.68 8.45 -19.11
CA TYR A 192 -5.57 9.56 -18.77
C TYR A 192 -4.80 10.62 -17.97
N PRO A 193 -4.41 11.76 -18.58
CA PRO A 193 -3.55 12.75 -17.93
C PRO A 193 -4.25 13.42 -16.73
N GLY A 194 -5.58 13.51 -16.73
CA GLY A 194 -6.34 14.13 -15.64
C GLY A 194 -6.15 13.45 -14.28
N CYS A 195 -5.71 12.19 -14.22
CA CYS A 195 -5.45 11.51 -12.93
C CYS A 195 -4.16 11.97 -12.24
N TYR A 196 -3.31 12.76 -12.91
CA TYR A 196 -2.08 13.31 -12.35
C TYR A 196 -2.24 14.75 -11.86
N LEU A 197 -3.31 15.45 -12.26
CA LEU A 197 -3.56 16.80 -11.81
C LEU A 197 -3.69 16.86 -10.28
N MET A 198 -2.98 17.80 -9.66
CA MET A 198 -2.91 17.92 -8.22
C MET A 198 -4.28 18.18 -7.58
N GLU A 199 -5.14 18.95 -8.23
CA GLU A 199 -6.52 19.22 -7.80
C GLU A 199 -7.36 17.94 -7.64
N ASN A 200 -7.07 16.91 -8.43
CA ASN A 200 -7.75 15.61 -8.40
C ASN A 200 -7.15 14.65 -7.35
N GLN A 201 -6.06 15.04 -6.67
CA GLN A 201 -5.44 14.26 -5.60
C GLN A 201 -5.99 14.68 -4.23
N ASN A 202 -6.06 13.75 -3.26
CA ASN A 202 -6.38 14.10 -1.88
C ASN A 202 -5.26 14.93 -1.21
N SER A 203 -5.56 15.60 -0.09
CA SER A 203 -4.63 16.51 0.60
C SER A 203 -3.28 15.88 0.95
N LYS A 204 -3.27 14.64 1.47
CA LYS A 204 -2.06 13.91 1.82
C LYS A 204 -1.20 13.61 0.60
N ASN A 205 -1.81 13.10 -0.47
CA ASN A 205 -1.13 12.83 -1.73
C ASN A 205 -0.57 14.11 -2.34
N ARG A 206 -1.34 15.20 -2.38
CA ARG A 206 -0.88 16.51 -2.86
C ARG A 206 0.37 16.99 -2.12
N GLN A 207 0.37 16.94 -0.78
CA GLN A 207 1.50 17.40 0.01
C GLN A 207 2.76 16.57 -0.25
N ARG A 208 2.59 15.25 -0.43
CA ARG A 208 3.68 14.32 -0.72
C ARG A 208 4.23 14.54 -2.12
N ASP A 209 3.36 14.55 -3.13
CA ASP A 209 3.74 14.57 -4.55
C ASP A 209 4.34 15.95 -4.95
N ARG A 210 3.97 17.04 -4.25
CA ARG A 210 4.63 18.36 -4.36
C ARG A 210 6.12 18.34 -4.00
N LYS A 211 6.56 17.42 -3.14
CA LYS A 211 7.95 17.32 -2.70
C LYS A 211 8.78 16.40 -3.59
N ARG A 212 8.17 15.74 -4.58
CA ARG A 212 8.83 14.76 -5.45
C ARG A 212 9.23 15.39 -6.78
N PRO A 213 10.54 15.59 -7.05
CA PRO A 213 10.99 16.20 -8.30
C PRO A 213 10.55 15.42 -9.53
N THR A 214 10.60 14.09 -9.50
CA THR A 214 10.18 13.24 -10.63
C THR A 214 8.71 13.44 -10.98
N TYR A 215 7.83 13.58 -9.99
CA TYR A 215 6.40 13.84 -10.22
C TYR A 215 6.17 15.24 -10.81
N GLN A 216 6.85 16.27 -10.30
CA GLN A 216 6.75 17.62 -10.87
C GLN A 216 7.24 17.65 -12.33
N GLY A 217 8.40 17.05 -12.60
CA GLY A 217 8.93 16.93 -13.96
C GLY A 217 8.00 16.17 -14.92
N PHE A 218 7.22 15.21 -14.41
CA PHE A 218 6.21 14.53 -15.23
C PHE A 218 5.03 15.44 -15.58
N LEU A 219 4.58 16.29 -14.65
CA LEU A 219 3.53 17.27 -14.96
C LEU A 219 4.00 18.29 -16.01
N GLU A 220 5.24 18.76 -15.90
CA GLU A 220 5.85 19.64 -16.90
C GLU A 220 5.99 18.96 -18.26
N PHE A 221 6.34 17.67 -18.27
CA PHE A 221 6.39 16.86 -19.49
C PHE A 221 5.00 16.79 -20.17
N LEU A 222 3.95 16.48 -19.41
CA LEU A 222 2.59 16.43 -19.93
C LEU A 222 2.07 17.79 -20.43
N GLU A 223 2.44 18.87 -19.76
CA GLU A 223 2.09 20.23 -20.18
C GLU A 223 2.76 20.60 -21.51
N LYS A 224 4.06 20.30 -21.66
CA LYS A 224 4.79 20.54 -22.92
C LYS A 224 4.25 19.73 -24.10
N GLU A 225 3.79 18.51 -23.85
CA GLU A 225 3.14 17.65 -24.85
C GLU A 225 1.69 18.06 -25.14
N GLY A 226 1.15 19.11 -24.49
CA GLY A 226 -0.23 19.55 -24.67
C GLY A 226 -1.28 18.54 -24.15
N SER A 227 -0.86 17.59 -23.30
CA SER A 227 -1.72 16.48 -22.83
C SER A 227 -2.93 16.95 -22.01
N PHE A 228 -2.87 18.16 -21.44
CA PHE A 228 -3.96 18.75 -20.67
C PHE A 228 -4.91 19.61 -21.51
N GLU A 229 -4.52 20.05 -22.72
CA GLU A 229 -5.35 20.91 -23.57
C GLU A 229 -6.57 20.17 -24.14
N ARG A 230 -6.44 18.85 -24.29
CA ARG A 230 -7.50 17.94 -24.72
C ARG A 230 -7.44 16.68 -23.89
N ILE A 231 -7.94 16.76 -22.65
CA ILE A 231 -8.05 15.58 -21.79
C ILE A 231 -9.01 14.59 -22.48
N PRO A 232 -8.53 13.43 -22.96
CA PRO A 232 -9.39 12.46 -23.60
C PRO A 232 -10.39 11.93 -22.58
N ARG A 233 -11.58 11.53 -23.04
CA ARG A 233 -12.47 10.75 -22.18
C ARG A 233 -11.75 9.46 -21.77
N PRO A 234 -11.94 8.97 -20.54
CA PRO A 234 -11.39 7.68 -20.14
C PRO A 234 -11.73 6.62 -21.19
N VAL A 235 -10.71 5.90 -21.65
CA VAL A 235 -10.84 4.88 -22.70
C VAL A 235 -11.68 3.69 -22.22
N SER A 236 -11.80 3.51 -20.91
CA SER A 236 -12.59 2.46 -20.28
C SER A 236 -13.21 2.94 -18.96
N SER A 237 -14.38 2.41 -18.63
CA SER A 237 -15.02 2.59 -17.32
C SER A 237 -14.38 1.72 -16.23
N ARG A 238 -14.65 2.01 -14.95
CA ARG A 238 -14.19 1.16 -13.83
C ARG A 238 -14.89 -0.19 -13.83
N GLU A 239 -16.15 -0.22 -14.25
CA GLU A 239 -16.95 -1.43 -14.39
C GLU A 239 -16.35 -2.37 -15.45
N GLU A 240 -15.98 -1.85 -16.61
CA GLU A 240 -15.29 -2.61 -17.66
C GLU A 240 -13.94 -3.15 -17.17
N GLN A 241 -13.19 -2.34 -16.43
CA GLN A 241 -11.91 -2.73 -15.87
C GLN A 241 -12.05 -3.82 -14.79
N LEU A 242 -13.07 -3.73 -13.94
CA LEU A 242 -13.41 -4.77 -12.98
C LEU A 242 -13.73 -6.11 -13.68
N GLN A 243 -14.51 -6.06 -14.76
CA GLN A 243 -14.83 -7.25 -15.56
C GLN A 243 -13.57 -7.86 -16.18
N ARG A 244 -12.67 -7.04 -16.75
CA ARG A 244 -11.36 -7.53 -17.23
C ARG A 244 -10.56 -8.19 -16.13
N ALA A 245 -10.59 -7.67 -14.90
CA ALA A 245 -9.87 -8.27 -13.77
C ALA A 245 -10.45 -9.64 -13.39
N ILE A 246 -11.78 -9.78 -13.39
CA ILE A 246 -12.48 -11.06 -13.19
C ILE A 246 -12.02 -12.10 -14.22
N GLU A 247 -11.92 -11.72 -15.48
CA GLU A 247 -11.51 -12.61 -16.57
C GLU A 247 -10.01 -12.95 -16.54
N THR A 248 -9.17 -12.04 -16.05
CA THR A 248 -7.70 -12.16 -16.12
C THR A 248 -7.09 -12.88 -14.91
N PHE A 249 -7.68 -12.71 -13.71
CA PHE A 249 -7.09 -13.19 -12.45
C PHE A 249 -7.93 -14.33 -11.85
N PRO A 250 -7.45 -15.59 -11.92
CA PRO A 250 -8.14 -16.72 -11.32
C PRO A 250 -8.41 -16.53 -9.82
N GLY A 251 -9.59 -16.94 -9.36
CA GLY A 251 -10.01 -16.81 -7.96
C GLY A 251 -10.44 -15.41 -7.53
N PHE A 252 -10.24 -14.38 -8.37
CA PHE A 252 -10.66 -13.02 -8.03
C PHE A 252 -12.18 -12.87 -7.96
N GLU A 253 -12.91 -13.50 -8.88
CA GLU A 253 -14.38 -13.49 -8.87
C GLU A 253 -14.95 -14.13 -7.59
N GLU A 254 -14.43 -15.30 -7.21
CA GLU A 254 -14.83 -15.99 -5.98
C GLU A 254 -14.55 -15.12 -4.75
N ALA A 255 -13.37 -14.52 -4.66
CA ALA A 255 -13.02 -13.61 -3.57
C ALA A 255 -13.93 -12.36 -3.51
N LEU A 256 -14.36 -11.82 -4.65
CA LEU A 256 -15.34 -10.74 -4.73
C LEU A 256 -16.71 -11.21 -4.21
N GLN A 257 -17.21 -12.32 -4.72
CA GLN A 257 -18.52 -12.89 -4.34
C GLN A 257 -18.57 -13.22 -2.85
N ASP A 258 -17.52 -13.81 -2.29
CA ASP A 258 -17.40 -14.09 -0.86
C ASP A 258 -17.39 -12.81 -0.03
N THR A 259 -16.74 -11.76 -0.53
CA THR A 259 -16.74 -10.45 0.15
C THR A 259 -18.13 -9.81 0.14
N PHE A 260 -18.88 -9.93 -0.98
CA PHE A 260 -20.26 -9.45 -1.04
C PHE A 260 -21.20 -10.25 -0.14
N ARG A 261 -21.08 -11.59 -0.10
CA ARG A 261 -21.84 -12.44 0.82
C ARG A 261 -21.58 -12.07 2.27
N PHE A 262 -20.31 -11.83 2.63
CA PHE A 262 -19.94 -11.35 3.97
C PHE A 262 -20.61 -9.99 4.30
N LEU A 263 -20.67 -9.06 3.35
CA LEU A 263 -21.33 -7.78 3.54
C LEU A 263 -22.84 -7.90 3.71
N GLU A 264 -23.50 -8.75 2.93
CA GLU A 264 -24.93 -9.01 3.05
C GLU A 264 -25.28 -9.56 4.43
N ILE A 265 -24.53 -10.57 4.90
CA ILE A 265 -24.69 -11.13 6.25
C ILE A 265 -24.53 -10.04 7.32
N LYS A 266 -23.46 -9.23 7.21
CA LYS A 266 -23.18 -8.15 8.16
C LYS A 266 -24.28 -7.08 8.17
N ARG A 267 -24.80 -6.70 7.00
CA ARG A 267 -25.92 -5.74 6.87
C ARG A 267 -27.19 -6.29 7.48
N ALA A 268 -27.55 -7.53 7.16
CA ALA A 268 -28.74 -8.17 7.69
C ALA A 268 -28.67 -8.31 9.22
N ALA A 269 -27.52 -8.72 9.75
CA ALA A 269 -27.29 -8.78 11.19
C ALA A 269 -27.39 -7.40 11.85
N HIS A 270 -26.77 -6.37 11.26
CA HIS A 270 -26.84 -4.99 11.77
C HIS A 270 -28.27 -4.40 11.72
N GLN A 271 -29.04 -4.73 10.70
CA GLN A 271 -30.45 -4.32 10.60
C GLN A 271 -31.31 -4.98 11.70
N LYS A 272 -31.05 -6.25 12.00
CA LYS A 272 -31.75 -7.00 13.04
C LYS A 272 -31.33 -6.61 14.46
N PHE A 273 -30.05 -6.34 14.67
CA PHE A 273 -29.46 -6.01 15.97
C PHE A 273 -28.33 -5.00 15.83
N ASN A 274 -28.42 -3.90 16.59
CA ASN A 274 -27.39 -2.86 16.62
C ASN A 274 -27.32 -2.17 17.99
N GLY A 275 -26.31 -1.33 18.18
CA GLY A 275 -26.04 -0.68 19.46
C GLY A 275 -27.13 0.31 19.92
N ASN A 276 -27.98 0.81 19.03
CA ASN A 276 -29.12 1.63 19.45
C ASN A 276 -30.14 0.78 20.22
N MET A 277 -30.39 -0.46 19.78
CA MET A 277 -31.29 -1.37 20.48
C MET A 277 -30.76 -1.74 21.86
N VAL A 278 -29.45 -1.99 22.00
CA VAL A 278 -28.83 -2.24 23.31
C VAL A 278 -29.01 -1.05 24.23
N ARG A 279 -28.82 0.17 23.72
CA ARG A 279 -29.07 1.41 24.48
C ARG A 279 -30.53 1.53 24.90
N ASP A 280 -31.47 1.27 24.00
CA ASP A 280 -32.91 1.34 24.30
C ASP A 280 -33.34 0.30 25.34
N TRP A 281 -32.76 -0.90 25.30
CA TRP A 281 -33.10 -1.98 26.23
C TRP A 281 -32.49 -1.83 27.63
N THR A 282 -31.34 -1.15 27.75
CA THR A 282 -30.52 -1.21 28.98
C THR A 282 -30.09 0.14 29.52
N GLY A 283 -30.15 1.20 28.70
CA GLY A 283 -29.67 2.53 29.03
C GLY A 283 -28.15 2.67 29.10
N VAL A 284 -27.38 1.66 28.67
CA VAL A 284 -25.91 1.74 28.58
C VAL A 284 -25.46 2.49 27.33
N GLU A 285 -24.42 3.32 27.48
CA GLU A 285 -23.91 4.22 26.43
C GLU A 285 -22.38 4.29 26.47
N GLY A 286 -21.80 4.92 25.45
CA GLY A 286 -20.36 5.18 25.39
C GLY A 286 -19.50 3.92 25.49
N GLN A 287 -18.51 3.95 26.38
CA GLN A 287 -17.58 2.84 26.59
C GLN A 287 -18.28 1.55 27.06
N GLN A 288 -19.26 1.66 27.95
CA GLN A 288 -20.00 0.51 28.49
C GLN A 288 -20.77 -0.23 27.38
N LEU A 289 -21.38 0.50 26.45
CA LEU A 289 -22.01 -0.09 25.26
C LEU A 289 -20.99 -0.85 24.41
N GLY A 290 -19.79 -0.28 24.23
CA GLY A 290 -18.69 -0.95 23.53
C GLY A 290 -18.30 -2.27 24.18
N GLU A 291 -18.18 -2.29 25.51
CA GLU A 291 -17.83 -3.48 26.30
C GLU A 291 -18.91 -4.57 26.21
N VAL A 292 -20.20 -4.21 26.29
CA VAL A 292 -21.32 -5.15 26.10
C VAL A 292 -21.30 -5.76 24.70
N MET A 293 -21.13 -4.94 23.66
CA MET A 293 -21.09 -5.40 22.27
C MET A 293 -19.89 -6.31 22.00
N MET A 294 -18.75 -6.01 22.61
CA MET A 294 -17.53 -6.82 22.50
C MET A 294 -17.70 -8.18 23.17
N GLU A 295 -18.28 -8.20 24.38
CA GLU A 295 -18.53 -9.44 25.11
C GLU A 295 -19.51 -10.37 24.38
N LEU A 296 -20.56 -9.80 23.78
CA LEU A 296 -21.49 -10.56 22.94
C LEU A 296 -20.80 -11.15 21.70
N ARG A 297 -19.89 -10.41 21.05
CA ARG A 297 -19.11 -10.92 19.92
C ARG A 297 -18.19 -12.06 20.33
N HIS A 298 -17.51 -11.96 21.45
CA HIS A 298 -16.59 -13.01 21.92
C HIS A 298 -17.31 -14.29 22.36
N THR A 299 -18.50 -14.17 22.92
CA THR A 299 -19.25 -15.34 23.42
C THR A 299 -20.06 -16.06 22.35
N ARG A 300 -20.24 -15.43 21.18
CA ARG A 300 -21.07 -15.95 20.07
C ARG A 300 -20.29 -15.83 18.76
N GLU A 301 -19.63 -16.93 18.37
CA GLU A 301 -18.86 -17.04 17.14
C GLU A 301 -19.50 -18.12 16.23
N PRO A 302 -19.89 -17.80 14.96
CA PRO A 302 -19.83 -16.50 14.29
C PRO A 302 -20.97 -15.58 14.74
N PHE A 303 -20.62 -14.36 15.17
CA PHE A 303 -21.57 -13.42 15.79
C PHE A 303 -22.72 -13.01 14.87
N GLU A 304 -22.41 -12.62 13.65
CA GLU A 304 -23.42 -12.19 12.68
C GLU A 304 -24.40 -13.32 12.34
N GLN A 305 -23.92 -14.56 12.24
CA GLN A 305 -24.79 -15.72 11.97
C GLN A 305 -25.71 -16.01 13.17
N TRP A 306 -25.16 -15.98 14.39
CA TRP A 306 -25.95 -16.12 15.61
C TRP A 306 -27.07 -15.07 15.70
N ILE A 307 -26.79 -13.80 15.35
CA ILE A 307 -27.82 -12.76 15.28
C ILE A 307 -28.92 -13.17 14.30
N LEU A 308 -28.56 -13.62 13.09
CA LEU A 308 -29.54 -13.96 12.06
C LEU A 308 -30.42 -15.15 12.46
N ASP A 309 -29.87 -16.15 13.13
CA ASP A 309 -30.57 -17.37 13.51
C ASP A 309 -31.38 -17.24 14.82
N THR A 310 -31.09 -16.23 15.64
CA THR A 310 -31.67 -16.08 16.98
C THR A 310 -32.82 -15.08 17.01
N SER A 311 -33.93 -15.36 17.72
CA SER A 311 -35.03 -14.39 17.83
C SER A 311 -34.61 -13.10 18.55
N ILE A 312 -35.28 -11.98 18.27
CA ILE A 312 -34.89 -10.69 18.85
C ILE A 312 -35.09 -10.68 20.37
N GLU A 313 -36.11 -11.39 20.87
CA GLU A 313 -36.38 -11.53 22.30
C GLU A 313 -35.24 -12.29 23.00
N THR A 314 -34.70 -13.32 22.36
CA THR A 314 -33.58 -14.09 22.89
C THR A 314 -32.29 -13.26 22.90
N ILE A 315 -32.04 -12.49 21.84
CA ILE A 315 -30.92 -11.55 21.78
C ILE A 315 -31.04 -10.52 22.91
N GLN A 316 -32.23 -9.97 23.15
CA GLN A 316 -32.47 -9.03 24.24
C GLN A 316 -32.17 -9.62 25.62
N GLN A 317 -32.62 -10.86 25.89
CA GLN A 317 -32.32 -11.53 27.16
C GLN A 317 -30.81 -11.75 27.36
N GLU A 318 -30.11 -12.08 26.28
CA GLU A 318 -28.66 -12.25 26.33
C GLU A 318 -27.94 -10.94 26.62
N VAL A 319 -28.35 -9.84 25.97
CA VAL A 319 -27.84 -8.49 26.25
C VAL A 319 -28.04 -8.13 27.73
N LEU A 320 -29.24 -8.34 28.28
CA LEU A 320 -29.54 -8.07 29.69
C LEU A 320 -28.68 -8.93 30.63
N THR A 321 -28.40 -10.18 30.25
CA THR A 321 -27.53 -11.09 31.01
C THR A 321 -26.08 -10.59 31.00
N VAL A 322 -25.57 -10.17 29.84
CA VAL A 322 -24.22 -9.60 29.71
C VAL A 322 -24.08 -8.31 30.51
N VAL A 323 -25.05 -7.40 30.42
CA VAL A 323 -25.06 -6.14 31.19
C VAL A 323 -25.02 -6.39 32.69
N LYS A 324 -25.79 -7.38 33.19
CA LYS A 324 -25.76 -7.80 34.60
C LYS A 324 -24.39 -8.36 34.99
N ARG A 325 -23.80 -9.22 34.14
CA ARG A 325 -22.48 -9.82 34.38
C ARG A 325 -21.37 -8.77 34.44
N LEU A 326 -21.42 -7.77 33.57
CA LEU A 326 -20.45 -6.67 33.53
C LEU A 326 -20.71 -5.60 34.63
N GLY A 327 -21.80 -5.72 35.39
CA GLY A 327 -22.10 -4.81 36.49
C GLY A 327 -22.61 -3.44 36.05
N PHE A 328 -23.08 -3.27 34.81
CA PHE A 328 -23.58 -1.97 34.31
C PHE A 328 -25.04 -1.69 34.65
N VAL A 329 -25.58 -2.37 35.65
CA VAL A 329 -26.98 -2.18 36.07
C VAL A 329 -27.12 -0.80 36.72
N LYS A 330 -27.89 0.10 36.10
CA LYS A 330 -28.47 1.23 36.83
C LYS A 330 -29.53 0.67 37.78
N MET A 331 -29.28 0.72 39.08
CA MET A 331 -30.35 0.56 40.07
C MET A 331 -31.40 1.64 39.77
N GLN A 332 -32.63 1.22 39.46
CA GLN A 332 -33.79 2.12 39.42
C GLN A 332 -34.09 2.65 40.82
#